data_AF-A0A955B177-F1
#
_entry.id   AF-A0A955B177-F1
#
_cell.length_a   1.000
_cell.length_b   1.000
_cell.length_c   1.000
_cell.angle_alpha   90.00
_cell.angle_beta   90.00
_cell.angle_gamma   90.00
#
_symmetry.space_group_name_H-M   'P 1'
#
loop_
_entity.id
_entity.type
_entity.pdbx_description
1 polymer ?
#
loop_
_entity_poly.entity_id
_entity_poly.type
_entity_poly.pdbx_seq_one_letter_code
_entity_poly.pdbx_strand_id
1 'polypeptide(L)'
;WMGAPIHVTVPWYEPELSESRPSETSWESGAKHSRLAKSPGELPGELPASSHANTSPINRSQFASNPLGYELASFETSDSWEFKAADGNQQRGAGTAVWLRALSRAAISIWLIGMAAMILFALADYGRSVRGSRRWRAANGVWRDEWQRLLAEAGVRRAIPLLAADDSGPMLTLLPRGYVLVVPSRFWSRSNPSEREAILRHELSHLLRGDIWKTWLVYLMAWPQWFNPLARGAARDFREAGEWLSDRDAARTPALRIDFLRALSRLVELQRPCTSVAGHCAHAHPLLFRVRRLLDDSSPKDSNMKRMLLTAMVIGLAIVSMVRVELVARETDNLPPAVQAVKEKMEALDARIESIQDSEGGLKEHAEKLKESVEAKVEQLKQLREMPDQFSDEAKRRAKLFMTNEEAKQLEAVDALLNHPFRDEAVLLAGYAAKQSEHEAVRRKAIGQFIEMGKDGYPALALCYEALNTKDRIFLVKQTAKLDADDRAVLIAHMLKDADDEMIDVLLSADLPQERRLLLVGAVAEKKGQAFIGRIVEMGDKTEGDAGLLMLYAVAKSKSPEHVAKAVRVAAKRGEAALPVLAAAFKCEQPDCRAEVVRAAKKIGGEASQFIIQHALTDANDELRTAAEAANGEK
;
A
#
# COMPACT_ATOMS: atom_id res chain seq x y z
N TRP A 1 7.31 -29.71 12.43
CA TRP A 1 6.15 -30.60 12.20
C TRP A 1 6.66 -32.03 12.03
N MET A 2 5.79 -33.03 12.19
CA MET A 2 6.17 -34.40 12.61
C MET A 2 6.85 -35.28 11.55
N GLY A 3 7.66 -36.27 11.98
CA GLY A 3 8.45 -37.14 11.10
C GLY A 3 9.05 -38.40 11.73
N ALA A 4 8.27 -39.16 12.53
CA ALA A 4 8.56 -40.51 13.07
C ALA A 4 9.72 -40.69 14.10
N PRO A 5 9.60 -41.63 15.06
CA PRO A 5 10.70 -42.05 15.92
C PRO A 5 11.54 -43.14 15.26
N ILE A 6 12.84 -42.90 15.09
CA ILE A 6 13.78 -43.91 14.58
C ILE A 6 14.46 -44.60 15.78
N HIS A 7 14.08 -45.85 16.04
CA HIS A 7 14.91 -46.76 16.85
C HIS A 7 16.20 -47.05 16.09
N VAL A 8 17.35 -46.71 16.68
CA VAL A 8 18.66 -47.07 16.13
C VAL A 8 19.11 -48.39 16.75
N THR A 9 19.07 -49.47 15.97
CA THR A 9 19.62 -50.78 16.30
C THR A 9 20.58 -51.24 15.21
N VAL A 10 21.87 -51.01 15.42
CA VAL A 10 22.99 -51.49 14.56
C VAL A 10 24.24 -51.67 15.45
N PRO A 11 25.12 -52.64 15.15
CA PRO A 11 25.09 -53.83 15.99
C PRO A 11 26.47 -54.33 16.44
N TRP A 12 26.80 -54.16 17.73
CA TRP A 12 27.99 -54.77 18.33
C TRP A 12 27.72 -55.28 19.76
N TYR A 13 27.61 -56.60 19.88
CA TYR A 13 27.80 -57.43 21.07
C TYR A 13 26.93 -57.14 22.32
N GLU A 14 25.97 -58.04 22.60
CA GLU A 14 25.29 -58.13 23.90
C GLU A 14 26.27 -58.60 25.00
N PRO A 15 26.02 -58.25 26.28
CA PRO A 15 25.22 -59.18 27.07
C PRO A 15 24.08 -58.54 27.89
N GLU A 16 23.06 -59.36 28.07
CA GLU A 16 21.95 -59.36 29.04
C GLU A 16 21.83 -58.22 30.06
N LEU A 17 20.64 -57.58 30.06
CA LEU A 17 20.13 -56.78 31.18
C LEU A 17 19.80 -57.65 32.40
N SER A 18 20.02 -57.11 33.59
CA SER A 18 19.29 -57.51 34.80
C SER A 18 18.69 -56.28 35.49
N GLU A 19 17.66 -56.51 36.31
CA GLU A 19 16.69 -55.48 36.70
C GLU A 19 17.13 -54.69 37.95
N SER A 20 16.73 -53.41 38.06
CA SER A 20 15.86 -52.94 39.16
C SER A 20 15.60 -51.42 39.20
N ARG A 21 14.39 -51.08 39.66
CA ARG A 21 14.00 -49.84 40.35
C ARG A 21 13.84 -50.17 41.86
N PRO A 22 13.62 -49.21 42.79
CA PRO A 22 13.43 -47.76 42.66
C PRO A 22 14.62 -47.03 43.33
N SER A 23 14.59 -46.01 44.22
CA SER A 23 13.52 -45.21 44.88
C SER A 23 14.13 -43.99 45.59
N GLU A 24 13.44 -42.84 45.53
CA GLU A 24 13.42 -41.81 46.61
C GLU A 24 14.77 -41.13 46.93
N THR A 25 14.93 -40.12 47.81
CA THR A 25 14.07 -39.04 48.37
C THR A 25 14.98 -37.83 48.68
N SER A 26 14.41 -36.70 49.12
CA SER A 26 15.08 -35.58 49.85
C SER A 26 16.19 -34.81 49.11
N TRP A 27 16.13 -33.49 48.93
CA TRP A 27 16.11 -32.44 49.96
C TRP A 27 17.23 -32.58 51.01
N GLU A 28 18.35 -31.88 50.80
CA GLU A 28 18.59 -30.70 51.65
C GLU A 28 19.64 -29.73 51.10
N SER A 29 19.68 -28.59 51.78
CA SER A 29 20.62 -27.46 51.71
C SER A 29 22.10 -27.83 51.50
N GLY A 30 22.96 -26.95 50.99
CA GLY A 30 22.78 -25.52 50.66
C GLY A 30 23.87 -24.66 51.32
N ALA A 31 23.98 -23.38 50.89
CA ALA A 31 24.95 -22.39 51.41
C ALA A 31 26.45 -22.75 51.18
N LYS A 32 27.42 -21.83 51.16
CA LYS A 32 27.45 -20.35 51.06
C LYS A 32 28.88 -19.91 50.69
N HIS A 33 29.05 -18.64 50.31
CA HIS A 33 30.32 -17.89 50.23
C HIS A 33 31.30 -18.38 49.13
N SER A 34 31.78 -17.55 48.19
CA SER A 34 32.47 -16.24 48.31
C SER A 34 33.87 -16.39 48.92
N ARG A 35 34.91 -15.66 48.50
CA ARG A 35 34.93 -14.26 48.01
C ARG A 35 36.33 -13.92 47.45
N LEU A 36 36.46 -12.83 46.68
CA LEU A 36 37.71 -12.05 46.46
C LEU A 36 38.85 -12.77 45.67
N ALA A 37 39.83 -12.10 45.03
CA ALA A 37 39.92 -10.71 44.54
C ALA A 37 41.15 -10.51 43.63
N LYS A 38 41.12 -9.42 42.83
CA LYS A 38 42.24 -8.56 42.36
C LYS A 38 43.44 -9.23 41.62
N SER A 39 43.78 -8.91 40.35
CA SER A 39 44.19 -7.59 39.77
C SER A 39 45.66 -7.22 40.07
N PRO A 40 46.42 -6.52 39.19
CA PRO A 40 46.34 -6.39 37.71
C PRO A 40 47.73 -6.49 36.99
N GLY A 41 47.78 -6.17 35.69
CA GLY A 41 48.99 -5.79 34.93
C GLY A 41 49.31 -6.70 33.74
N GLU A 42 49.89 -6.26 32.62
CA GLU A 42 50.21 -4.89 32.12
C GLU A 42 50.14 -4.88 30.57
N LEU A 43 50.09 -3.69 29.96
CA LEU A 43 50.24 -3.43 28.51
C LEU A 43 51.71 -3.00 28.22
N PRO A 44 52.21 -2.84 26.96
CA PRO A 44 51.50 -2.71 25.67
C PRO A 44 52.07 -3.56 24.50
N GLY A 45 51.54 -3.38 23.27
CA GLY A 45 52.05 -4.05 22.05
C GLY A 45 51.35 -3.68 20.74
N GLU A 46 51.73 -2.52 20.20
CA GLU A 46 51.61 -1.95 18.83
C GLU A 46 50.72 -2.55 17.70
N LEU A 47 50.11 -1.61 16.96
CA LEU A 47 49.50 -1.68 15.61
C LEU A 47 50.59 -1.91 14.51
N PRO A 48 50.31 -2.32 13.24
CA PRO A 48 49.30 -1.63 12.39
C PRO A 48 48.62 -2.33 11.18
N ALA A 49 47.42 -1.80 10.89
CA ALA A 49 46.89 -1.35 9.58
C ALA A 49 46.72 -2.27 8.33
N SER A 50 45.56 -2.05 7.69
CA SER A 50 45.23 -2.21 6.26
C SER A 50 44.99 -3.65 5.74
N SER A 51 44.21 -3.87 4.66
CA SER A 51 43.58 -2.90 3.75
C SER A 51 42.17 -3.30 3.25
N HIS A 52 41.48 -2.31 2.68
CA HIS A 52 40.47 -2.45 1.63
C HIS A 52 40.89 -3.43 0.51
N ALA A 53 40.03 -3.92 -0.40
CA ALA A 53 38.58 -4.16 -0.46
C ALA A 53 38.30 -4.74 -1.87
N ASN A 54 37.18 -5.44 -2.11
CA ASN A 54 36.65 -5.53 -3.47
C ASN A 54 35.17 -5.88 -3.54
N THR A 55 34.51 -5.50 -4.64
CA THR A 55 33.05 -5.55 -4.81
C THR A 55 32.63 -6.14 -6.15
N SER A 56 31.48 -6.85 -6.15
CA SER A 56 30.55 -6.98 -7.30
C SER A 56 30.94 -7.95 -8.45
N PRO A 57 30.00 -8.32 -9.36
CA PRO A 57 28.56 -8.64 -9.18
C PRO A 57 28.09 -9.87 -10.05
N ILE A 58 26.76 -10.03 -10.25
CA ILE A 58 26.08 -10.82 -11.33
C ILE A 58 26.03 -12.36 -11.10
N ASN A 59 24.96 -13.15 -11.39
CA ASN A 59 23.61 -12.90 -11.94
C ASN A 59 22.50 -13.78 -11.29
N ARG A 60 21.24 -13.54 -11.70
CA ARG A 60 20.08 -14.45 -11.55
C ARG A 60 20.15 -15.65 -12.51
N SER A 61 19.63 -16.81 -12.08
CA SER A 61 18.62 -17.56 -12.86
C SER A 61 18.00 -18.73 -12.07
N GLN A 62 16.67 -18.84 -12.12
CA GLN A 62 15.86 -20.08 -12.06
C GLN A 62 16.17 -21.14 -10.99
N PHE A 63 15.21 -21.35 -10.07
CA PHE A 63 14.57 -22.67 -9.91
C PHE A 63 13.11 -22.48 -9.51
N ALA A 64 12.23 -23.36 -10.02
CA ALA A 64 10.79 -23.31 -9.75
C ALA A 64 10.27 -24.71 -9.43
N SER A 65 10.03 -24.97 -8.15
CA SER A 65 9.29 -26.13 -7.65
C SER A 65 8.89 -25.87 -6.19
N ASN A 66 7.66 -25.42 -5.96
CA ASN A 66 7.11 -25.20 -4.62
C ASN A 66 6.16 -26.35 -4.23
N PRO A 67 6.45 -27.11 -3.15
CA PRO A 67 5.56 -28.16 -2.65
C PRO A 67 5.16 -27.99 -1.18
N LEU A 68 5.04 -26.76 -0.66
CA LEU A 68 4.37 -26.50 0.63
C LEU A 68 3.27 -25.45 0.48
N GLY A 69 2.04 -25.92 0.28
CA GLY A 69 0.85 -25.09 0.34
C GLY A 69 0.41 -24.87 1.79
N TYR A 70 0.37 -23.60 2.20
CA TYR A 70 -0.50 -23.13 3.26
C TYR A 70 -1.19 -21.86 2.76
N GLU A 71 -2.51 -21.78 2.94
CA GLU A 71 -3.27 -20.63 2.48
C GLU A 71 -2.97 -19.42 3.36
N LEU A 72 -2.39 -18.38 2.76
CA LEU A 72 -2.47 -17.03 3.31
C LEU A 72 -3.92 -16.61 3.21
N ALA A 73 -4.68 -16.82 4.30
CA ALA A 73 -6.02 -16.28 4.47
C ALA A 73 -5.94 -14.75 4.42
N SER A 74 -6.18 -14.19 3.23
CA SER A 74 -6.26 -12.76 3.00
C SER A 74 -7.35 -12.16 3.87
N PHE A 75 -7.02 -11.13 4.65
CA PHE A 75 -8.02 -10.31 5.32
C PHE A 75 -8.84 -9.55 4.27
N GLU A 76 -9.96 -10.15 3.86
CA GLU A 76 -10.96 -9.48 3.02
C GLU A 76 -11.52 -8.25 3.75
N THR A 77 -11.67 -7.14 3.02
CA THR A 77 -11.93 -5.81 3.61
C THR A 77 -13.03 -5.05 2.87
N SER A 78 -14.24 -5.62 2.88
CA SER A 78 -15.53 -4.99 2.56
C SER A 78 -16.65 -5.84 3.22
N ASP A 79 -17.85 -5.38 3.60
CA ASP A 79 -18.50 -4.06 3.57
C ASP A 79 -19.30 -3.87 4.88
N SER A 80 -19.09 -2.78 5.64
CA SER A 80 -19.85 -1.52 5.59
C SER A 80 -21.26 -1.54 6.23
N TRP A 81 -21.39 -0.89 7.40
CA TRP A 81 -22.47 0.07 7.68
C TRP A 81 -21.97 1.11 8.71
N GLU A 82 -22.54 2.32 8.69
CA GLU A 82 -22.02 3.51 9.39
C GLU A 82 -22.85 3.85 10.65
N PHE A 83 -22.53 4.84 11.51
CA PHE A 83 -22.62 6.28 11.20
C PHE A 83 -22.05 7.18 12.31
N LYS A 84 -21.25 8.21 11.94
CA LYS A 84 -20.83 9.42 12.72
C LYS A 84 -20.01 9.21 14.02
N ALA A 85 -18.98 10.04 14.33
CA ALA A 85 -18.33 11.12 13.59
C ALA A 85 -16.88 11.38 14.09
N ALA A 86 -16.09 12.09 13.29
CA ALA A 86 -14.89 12.90 13.64
C ALA A 86 -13.90 12.37 14.71
N ASP A 87 -12.89 11.61 14.28
CA ASP A 87 -11.44 11.84 14.52
C ASP A 87 -10.63 10.57 14.14
N GLY A 88 -10.23 10.47 12.87
CA GLY A 88 -9.51 9.30 12.35
C GLY A 88 -8.99 9.40 10.90
N ASN A 89 -8.87 10.61 10.35
CA ASN A 89 -8.63 10.82 8.92
C ASN A 89 -7.14 10.66 8.49
N GLN A 90 -6.19 10.81 9.41
CA GLN A 90 -4.78 11.04 9.06
C GLN A 90 -4.04 9.77 8.58
N GLN A 91 -4.23 8.61 9.23
CA GLN A 91 -3.59 7.35 8.79
C GLN A 91 -4.39 6.63 7.68
N ARG A 92 -5.73 6.59 7.73
CA ARG A 92 -6.55 5.99 6.64
C ARG A 92 -6.48 6.77 5.32
N GLY A 93 -6.17 8.07 5.39
CA GLY A 93 -5.89 8.89 4.22
C GLY A 93 -4.66 8.46 3.43
N ALA A 94 -3.64 7.83 4.05
CA ALA A 94 -2.39 7.50 3.36
C ALA A 94 -2.58 6.45 2.26
N GLY A 95 -3.10 5.26 2.60
CA GLY A 95 -3.29 4.18 1.64
C GLY A 95 -4.33 4.51 0.55
N THR A 96 -5.47 5.09 0.96
CA THR A 96 -6.51 5.52 0.02
C THR A 96 -6.02 6.64 -0.90
N ALA A 97 -5.29 7.64 -0.38
CA ALA A 97 -4.69 8.67 -1.23
C ALA A 97 -3.57 8.11 -2.12
N VAL A 98 -2.79 7.09 -1.71
CA VAL A 98 -1.80 6.44 -2.60
C VAL A 98 -2.51 5.77 -3.78
N TRP A 99 -3.58 5.00 -3.55
CA TRP A 99 -4.36 4.38 -4.64
C TRP A 99 -5.12 5.41 -5.48
N LEU A 100 -5.70 6.45 -4.88
CA LEU A 100 -6.34 7.55 -5.61
C LEU A 100 -5.33 8.39 -6.40
N ARG A 101 -4.10 8.60 -5.88
CA ARG A 101 -2.98 9.23 -6.61
C ARG A 101 -2.43 8.32 -7.70
N ALA A 102 -2.47 7.00 -7.55
CA ALA A 102 -2.11 6.05 -8.61
C ALA A 102 -3.17 6.04 -9.72
N LEU A 103 -4.45 5.90 -9.35
CA LEU A 103 -5.59 5.88 -10.27
C LEU A 103 -5.76 7.21 -11.01
N SER A 104 -5.61 8.36 -10.34
CA SER A 104 -5.64 9.67 -11.00
C SER A 104 -4.43 9.89 -11.91
N ARG A 105 -3.21 9.50 -11.52
CA ARG A 105 -2.05 9.50 -12.44
C ARG A 105 -2.28 8.60 -13.65
N ALA A 106 -2.86 7.42 -13.47
CA ALA A 106 -3.20 6.51 -14.56
C ALA A 106 -4.28 7.11 -15.48
N ALA A 107 -5.36 7.66 -14.92
CA ALA A 107 -6.42 8.32 -15.68
C ALA A 107 -5.91 9.55 -16.45
N ILE A 108 -5.08 10.40 -15.82
CA ILE A 108 -4.41 11.54 -16.47
C ILE A 108 -3.48 11.05 -17.59
N SER A 109 -2.74 9.95 -17.37
CA SER A 109 -1.86 9.37 -18.39
C SER A 109 -2.64 8.83 -19.60
N ILE A 110 -3.71 8.05 -19.36
CA ILE A 110 -4.62 7.55 -20.40
C ILE A 110 -5.28 8.71 -21.16
N TRP A 111 -5.70 9.76 -20.43
CA TRP A 111 -6.29 10.96 -21.00
C TRP A 111 -5.30 11.72 -21.90
N LEU A 112 -4.07 11.96 -21.42
CA LEU A 112 -2.98 12.58 -22.18
C LEU A 112 -2.62 11.76 -23.42
N ILE A 113 -2.49 10.43 -23.29
CA ILE A 113 -2.19 9.52 -24.41
C ILE A 113 -3.30 9.59 -25.46
N GLY A 114 -4.57 9.56 -25.07
CA GLY A 114 -5.69 9.67 -25.99
C GLY A 114 -5.77 11.04 -26.68
N MET A 115 -5.53 12.13 -25.95
CA MET A 115 -5.46 13.48 -26.52
C MET A 115 -4.29 13.60 -27.51
N ALA A 116 -3.11 13.12 -27.14
CA ALA A 116 -1.92 13.09 -28.00
C ALA A 116 -2.15 12.23 -29.26
N ALA A 117 -2.86 11.10 -29.15
CA ALA A 117 -3.23 10.27 -30.28
C ALA A 117 -4.20 10.98 -31.24
N MET A 118 -5.18 11.75 -30.73
CA MET A 118 -6.07 12.56 -31.58
C MET A 118 -5.31 13.71 -32.28
N ILE A 119 -4.43 14.40 -31.56
CA ILE A 119 -3.55 15.43 -32.13
C ILE A 119 -2.64 14.84 -33.21
N LEU A 120 -1.98 13.71 -32.93
CA LEU A 120 -1.09 13.03 -33.87
C LEU A 120 -1.85 12.51 -35.10
N PHE A 121 -3.07 12.00 -34.94
CA PHE A 121 -3.91 11.60 -36.07
C PHE A 121 -4.28 12.80 -36.95
N ALA A 122 -4.69 13.93 -36.35
CA ALA A 122 -5.02 15.16 -37.08
C ALA A 122 -3.80 15.76 -37.79
N LEU A 123 -2.64 15.81 -37.13
CA LEU A 123 -1.38 16.25 -37.72
C LEU A 123 -0.89 15.32 -38.84
N ALA A 124 -1.06 14.01 -38.68
CA ALA A 124 -0.73 13.03 -39.71
C ALA A 124 -1.65 13.17 -40.92
N ASP A 125 -2.94 13.45 -40.74
CA ASP A 125 -3.90 13.64 -41.83
C ASP A 125 -3.73 14.98 -42.55
N TYR A 126 -3.50 16.05 -41.79
CA TYR A 126 -3.04 17.33 -42.33
C TYR A 126 -1.73 17.13 -43.12
N GLY A 127 -0.77 16.39 -42.57
CA GLY A 127 0.49 16.04 -43.22
C GLY A 127 0.33 15.14 -44.47
N ARG A 128 -0.70 14.28 -44.55
CA ARG A 128 -1.08 13.58 -45.79
C ARG A 128 -1.61 14.57 -46.82
N SER A 129 -2.53 15.44 -46.42
CA SER A 129 -3.17 16.46 -47.28
C SER A 129 -2.14 17.45 -47.85
N VAL A 130 -1.22 17.95 -47.03
CA VAL A 130 -0.12 18.83 -47.47
C VAL A 130 0.87 18.09 -48.40
N ARG A 131 1.09 16.78 -48.23
CA ARG A 131 1.88 15.99 -49.21
C ARG A 131 1.11 15.77 -50.51
N GLY A 132 -0.20 15.52 -50.45
CA GLY A 132 -1.08 15.44 -51.62
C GLY A 132 -1.11 16.75 -52.41
N SER A 133 -1.10 17.90 -51.72
CA SER A 133 -1.14 19.23 -52.33
C SER A 133 -0.02 19.52 -53.33
N ARG A 134 1.11 18.79 -53.25
CA ARG A 134 2.20 18.85 -54.22
C ARG A 134 1.80 18.41 -55.64
N ARG A 135 0.65 17.74 -55.80
CA ARG A 135 0.09 17.32 -57.10
C ARG A 135 -0.89 18.35 -57.70
N TRP A 136 -1.38 19.29 -56.91
CA TRP A 136 -2.31 20.33 -57.37
C TRP A 136 -1.58 21.32 -58.28
N ARG A 137 -2.24 21.77 -59.35
CA ARG A 137 -1.66 22.65 -60.37
C ARG A 137 -2.34 24.02 -60.32
N ALA A 138 -1.72 25.07 -60.85
CA ALA A 138 -2.41 26.35 -60.99
C ALA A 138 -3.66 26.20 -61.87
N ALA A 139 -4.77 26.83 -61.48
CA ALA A 139 -5.93 26.96 -62.35
C ALA A 139 -5.61 27.79 -63.62
N ASN A 140 -6.46 27.72 -64.65
CA ASN A 140 -6.29 28.51 -65.88
C ASN A 140 -6.51 30.02 -65.61
N GLY A 141 -6.37 30.87 -66.64
CA GLY A 141 -6.67 32.31 -66.52
C GLY A 141 -8.09 32.56 -66.02
N VAL A 142 -9.08 32.24 -66.86
CA VAL A 142 -10.51 32.49 -66.63
C VAL A 142 -11.00 32.10 -65.23
N TRP A 143 -10.66 30.91 -64.72
CA TRP A 143 -11.08 30.47 -63.39
C TRP A 143 -10.42 31.29 -62.25
N ARG A 144 -9.17 31.74 -62.44
CA ARG A 144 -8.51 32.65 -61.49
C ARG A 144 -9.11 34.05 -61.55
N ASP A 145 -9.50 34.51 -62.74
CA ASP A 145 -10.14 35.82 -62.94
C ASP A 145 -11.55 35.83 -62.33
N GLU A 146 -12.33 34.75 -62.51
CA GLU A 146 -13.60 34.50 -61.81
C GLU A 146 -13.44 34.55 -60.27
N TRP A 147 -12.40 33.92 -59.74
CA TRP A 147 -12.13 33.90 -58.29
C TRP A 147 -11.62 35.24 -57.75
N GLN A 148 -10.71 35.91 -58.45
CA GLN A 148 -10.19 37.23 -58.06
C GLN A 148 -11.29 38.30 -58.06
N ARG A 149 -12.20 38.25 -59.03
CA ARG A 149 -13.39 39.11 -59.08
C ARG A 149 -14.26 38.93 -57.83
N LEU A 150 -14.58 37.69 -57.45
CA LEU A 150 -15.38 37.43 -56.24
C LEU A 150 -14.65 37.82 -54.93
N LEU A 151 -13.33 37.65 -54.86
CA LEU A 151 -12.53 38.15 -53.72
C LEU A 151 -12.57 39.68 -53.63
N ALA A 152 -12.51 40.38 -54.77
CA ALA A 152 -12.59 41.84 -54.83
C ALA A 152 -14.02 42.36 -54.49
N GLU A 153 -15.07 41.73 -55.02
CA GLU A 153 -16.48 41.98 -54.67
C GLU A 153 -16.70 41.89 -53.14
N ALA A 154 -16.03 40.94 -52.47
CA ALA A 154 -16.10 40.75 -51.02
C ALA A 154 -15.02 41.51 -50.21
N GLY A 155 -14.25 42.40 -50.83
CA GLY A 155 -13.25 43.24 -50.16
C GLY A 155 -12.01 42.50 -49.62
N VAL A 156 -11.77 41.25 -50.04
CA VAL A 156 -10.67 40.41 -49.54
C VAL A 156 -9.34 40.84 -50.15
N ARG A 157 -8.60 41.70 -49.42
CA ARG A 157 -7.28 42.22 -49.84
C ARG A 157 -6.16 41.18 -49.89
N ARG A 158 -6.39 39.93 -49.45
CA ARG A 158 -5.38 38.86 -49.43
C ARG A 158 -5.47 38.03 -50.71
N ALA A 159 -4.37 37.96 -51.47
CA ALA A 159 -4.26 37.03 -52.58
C ALA A 159 -4.37 35.57 -52.08
N ILE A 160 -5.34 34.82 -52.62
CA ILE A 160 -5.59 33.41 -52.31
C ILE A 160 -5.59 32.64 -53.64
N PRO A 161 -4.59 31.79 -53.91
CA PRO A 161 -4.48 31.10 -55.18
C PRO A 161 -5.59 30.06 -55.36
N LEU A 162 -6.09 29.97 -56.59
CA LEU A 162 -6.96 28.89 -57.06
C LEU A 162 -6.09 27.81 -57.72
N LEU A 163 -6.19 26.58 -57.24
CA LEU A 163 -5.51 25.41 -57.78
C LEU A 163 -6.51 24.36 -58.29
N ALA A 164 -6.13 23.61 -59.32
CA ALA A 164 -6.89 22.52 -59.88
C ALA A 164 -6.31 21.15 -59.46
N ALA A 165 -7.20 20.19 -59.18
CA ALA A 165 -6.90 18.81 -58.81
C ALA A 165 -7.79 17.82 -59.57
N ASP A 166 -7.34 16.57 -59.75
CA ASP A 166 -8.09 15.52 -60.46
C ASP A 166 -8.90 14.61 -59.53
N ASP A 167 -8.55 14.59 -58.24
CA ASP A 167 -9.02 13.66 -57.21
C ASP A 167 -9.66 14.35 -55.98
N SER A 168 -9.62 15.68 -55.95
CA SER A 168 -10.03 16.51 -54.81
C SER A 168 -11.23 17.38 -55.21
N GLY A 169 -12.29 17.38 -54.38
CA GLY A 169 -13.49 18.22 -54.58
C GLY A 169 -13.22 19.72 -54.35
N PRO A 170 -14.23 20.59 -54.57
CA PRO A 170 -14.09 21.99 -54.19
C PRO A 170 -13.84 22.06 -52.69
N MET A 171 -12.77 22.75 -52.28
CA MET A 171 -12.47 23.01 -50.88
C MET A 171 -11.54 24.20 -50.70
N LEU A 172 -11.94 25.13 -49.85
CA LEU A 172 -11.01 26.04 -49.18
C LEU A 172 -10.17 25.25 -48.17
N THR A 173 -8.85 25.37 -48.26
CA THR A 173 -7.91 24.70 -47.33
C THR A 173 -6.79 25.65 -46.90
N LEU A 174 -6.12 25.32 -45.79
CA LEU A 174 -5.04 26.11 -45.21
C LEU A 174 -3.73 25.33 -45.31
N LEU A 175 -2.91 25.63 -46.31
CA LEU A 175 -1.56 25.08 -46.43
C LEU A 175 -0.56 25.88 -45.56
N PRO A 176 0.66 25.38 -45.30
CA PRO A 176 1.68 26.14 -44.55
C PRO A 176 2.11 27.48 -45.17
N ARG A 177 1.71 27.75 -46.42
CA ARG A 177 1.93 29.03 -47.13
C ARG A 177 0.71 29.97 -47.11
N GLY A 178 -0.40 29.56 -46.49
CA GLY A 178 -1.66 30.31 -46.41
C GLY A 178 -2.86 29.57 -47.00
N TYR A 179 -3.99 30.26 -47.07
CA TYR A 179 -5.21 29.75 -47.69
C TYR A 179 -5.00 29.45 -49.17
N VAL A 180 -5.64 28.38 -49.64
CA VAL A 180 -5.69 27.96 -51.04
C VAL A 180 -7.10 27.46 -51.31
N LEU A 181 -7.68 27.81 -52.46
CA LEU A 181 -8.92 27.20 -52.93
C LEU A 181 -8.55 26.12 -53.96
N VAL A 182 -9.00 24.89 -53.73
CA VAL A 182 -8.78 23.74 -54.63
C VAL A 182 -10.08 23.41 -55.35
N VAL A 183 -10.01 23.12 -56.65
CA VAL A 183 -11.18 22.78 -57.46
C VAL A 183 -10.97 21.56 -58.37
N PRO A 184 -12.00 20.70 -58.57
CA PRO A 184 -11.91 19.52 -59.43
C PRO A 184 -11.84 19.89 -60.91
N SER A 185 -10.69 19.65 -61.54
CA SER A 185 -10.34 20.01 -62.92
C SER A 185 -11.39 19.56 -63.95
N ARG A 186 -11.85 18.32 -63.83
CA ARG A 186 -12.79 17.65 -64.74
C ARG A 186 -14.23 18.14 -64.59
N PHE A 187 -14.57 18.69 -63.42
CA PHE A 187 -15.85 19.35 -63.18
C PHE A 187 -15.80 20.79 -63.67
N TRP A 188 -14.79 21.57 -63.24
CA TRP A 188 -14.66 23.00 -63.58
C TRP A 188 -14.60 23.28 -65.09
N SER A 189 -14.04 22.34 -65.86
CA SER A 189 -14.02 22.38 -67.34
C SER A 189 -15.35 22.00 -68.02
N ARG A 190 -16.30 21.41 -67.28
CA ARG A 190 -17.65 21.01 -67.74
C ARG A 190 -18.77 21.83 -67.09
N SER A 191 -18.46 22.68 -66.12
CA SER A 191 -19.41 23.57 -65.45
C SER A 191 -19.62 24.87 -66.24
N ASN A 192 -20.85 25.38 -66.21
CA ASN A 192 -21.16 26.71 -66.73
C ASN A 192 -20.60 27.80 -65.79
N PRO A 193 -20.38 29.04 -66.27
CA PRO A 193 -19.87 30.13 -65.42
C PRO A 193 -20.68 30.37 -64.15
N SER A 194 -22.03 30.30 -64.21
CA SER A 194 -22.88 30.48 -63.04
C SER A 194 -22.83 29.33 -62.03
N GLU A 195 -22.69 28.08 -62.50
CA GLU A 195 -22.44 26.92 -61.64
C GLU A 195 -21.09 27.04 -60.90
N ARG A 196 -20.04 27.50 -61.60
CA ARG A 196 -18.74 27.81 -60.98
C ARG A 196 -18.88 28.93 -59.96
N GLU A 197 -19.53 30.04 -60.34
CA GLU A 197 -19.68 31.21 -59.49
C GLU A 197 -20.50 30.92 -58.21
N ALA A 198 -21.51 30.05 -58.30
CA ALA A 198 -22.27 29.59 -57.14
C ALA A 198 -21.41 28.80 -56.13
N ILE A 199 -20.55 27.88 -56.60
CA ILE A 199 -19.64 27.15 -55.71
C ILE A 199 -18.53 28.08 -55.19
N LEU A 200 -17.98 28.97 -56.02
CA LEU A 200 -16.99 29.95 -55.56
C LEU A 200 -17.57 30.86 -54.46
N ARG A 201 -18.86 31.23 -54.52
CA ARG A 201 -19.55 31.96 -53.43
C ARG A 201 -19.74 31.11 -52.17
N HIS A 202 -20.03 29.80 -52.30
CA HIS A 202 -20.08 28.87 -51.18
C HIS A 202 -18.73 28.84 -50.42
N GLU A 203 -17.63 28.61 -51.13
CA GLU A 203 -16.26 28.55 -50.59
C GLU A 203 -15.77 29.91 -50.05
N LEU A 204 -16.13 31.02 -50.73
CA LEU A 204 -15.88 32.38 -50.25
C LEU A 204 -16.59 32.65 -48.91
N SER A 205 -17.78 32.11 -48.69
CA SER A 205 -18.49 32.30 -47.43
C SER A 205 -17.78 31.63 -46.26
N HIS A 206 -17.17 30.46 -46.46
CA HIS A 206 -16.29 29.81 -45.47
C HIS A 206 -15.03 30.63 -45.18
N LEU A 207 -14.45 31.28 -46.19
CA LEU A 207 -13.30 32.18 -46.02
C LEU A 207 -13.68 33.41 -45.19
N LEU A 208 -14.74 34.13 -45.59
CA LEU A 208 -15.18 35.38 -44.96
C LEU A 208 -15.60 35.17 -43.50
N ARG A 209 -16.24 34.04 -43.20
CA ARG A 209 -16.60 33.68 -41.82
C ARG A 209 -15.44 33.06 -41.05
N GLY A 210 -14.29 32.77 -41.68
CA GLY A 210 -13.11 32.19 -41.04
C GLY A 210 -13.31 30.76 -40.54
N ASP A 211 -14.20 29.99 -41.18
CA ASP A 211 -14.74 28.74 -40.63
C ASP A 211 -13.68 27.65 -40.41
N ILE A 212 -12.59 27.66 -41.18
CA ILE A 212 -11.42 26.79 -40.96
C ILE A 212 -10.84 26.97 -39.55
N TRP A 213 -10.63 28.21 -39.08
CA TRP A 213 -10.10 28.45 -37.74
C TRP A 213 -11.10 28.10 -36.63
N LYS A 214 -12.39 28.36 -36.86
CA LYS A 214 -13.44 27.95 -35.92
C LYS A 214 -13.53 26.42 -35.81
N THR A 215 -13.40 25.72 -36.93
CA THR A 215 -13.38 24.25 -36.97
C THR A 215 -12.16 23.69 -36.23
N TRP A 216 -10.96 24.26 -36.44
CA TRP A 216 -9.78 23.92 -35.63
C TRP A 216 -9.98 24.19 -34.14
N LEU A 217 -10.60 25.32 -33.76
CA LEU A 217 -10.88 25.65 -32.35
C LEU A 217 -11.87 24.68 -31.72
N VAL A 218 -12.95 24.33 -32.43
CA VAL A 218 -13.95 23.33 -31.97
C VAL A 218 -13.33 21.94 -31.84
N TYR A 219 -12.47 21.51 -32.78
CA TYR A 219 -11.73 20.26 -32.63
C TYR A 219 -10.70 20.31 -31.49
N LEU A 220 -10.01 21.43 -31.27
CA LEU A 220 -9.09 21.62 -30.15
C LEU A 220 -9.81 21.56 -28.78
N MET A 221 -11.07 22.03 -28.70
CA MET A 221 -11.93 21.85 -27.53
C MET A 221 -12.46 20.41 -27.39
N ALA A 222 -12.66 19.69 -28.50
CA ALA A 222 -13.16 18.32 -28.52
C ALA A 222 -12.09 17.25 -28.28
N TRP A 223 -10.81 17.48 -28.60
CA TRP A 223 -9.73 16.51 -28.37
C TRP A 223 -9.48 16.18 -26.88
N PRO A 224 -9.51 17.14 -25.92
CA PRO A 224 -9.60 16.85 -24.48
C PRO A 224 -10.76 15.93 -24.11
N GLN A 225 -11.84 15.96 -24.87
CA GLN A 225 -13.04 15.14 -24.66
C GLN A 225 -13.11 13.99 -25.67
N TRP A 226 -11.98 13.43 -26.10
CA TRP A 226 -11.93 12.40 -27.14
C TRP A 226 -12.82 11.18 -26.84
N PHE A 227 -13.02 10.83 -25.57
CA PHE A 227 -13.88 9.74 -25.11
C PHE A 227 -15.38 10.10 -25.10
N ASN A 228 -15.74 11.39 -25.12
CA ASN A 228 -17.12 11.86 -25.03
C ASN A 228 -17.83 11.81 -26.40
N PRO A 229 -18.87 10.97 -26.60
CA PRO A 229 -19.60 10.93 -27.86
C PRO A 229 -20.37 12.23 -28.15
N LEU A 230 -20.79 12.98 -27.12
CA LEU A 230 -21.51 14.25 -27.29
C LEU A 230 -20.60 15.36 -27.80
N ALA A 231 -19.34 15.42 -27.37
CA ALA A 231 -18.35 16.35 -27.93
C ALA A 231 -18.06 16.06 -29.41
N ARG A 232 -17.97 14.76 -29.77
CA ARG A 232 -17.86 14.32 -31.18
C ARG A 232 -19.12 14.64 -31.98
N GLY A 233 -20.30 14.63 -31.36
CA GLY A 233 -21.57 15.08 -31.93
C GLY A 233 -21.53 16.57 -32.22
N ALA A 234 -21.37 17.41 -31.19
CA ALA A 234 -21.33 18.86 -31.31
C ALA A 234 -20.29 19.37 -32.33
N ALA A 235 -19.13 18.71 -32.46
CA ALA A 235 -18.14 19.04 -33.49
C ALA A 235 -18.60 18.72 -34.93
N ARG A 236 -19.42 17.68 -35.12
CA ARG A 236 -20.08 17.39 -36.41
C ARG A 236 -21.19 18.39 -36.69
N ASP A 237 -22.05 18.63 -35.70
CA ASP A 237 -23.20 19.53 -35.78
C ASP A 237 -22.75 20.98 -36.07
N PHE A 238 -21.64 21.42 -35.46
CA PHE A 238 -21.03 22.71 -35.73
C PHE A 238 -20.55 22.84 -37.18
N ARG A 239 -19.81 21.84 -37.69
CA ARG A 239 -19.34 21.81 -39.08
C ARG A 239 -20.53 21.80 -40.04
N GLU A 240 -21.54 20.99 -39.74
CA GLU A 240 -22.77 20.90 -40.53
C GLU A 240 -23.54 22.23 -40.55
N ALA A 241 -23.71 22.92 -39.42
CA ALA A 241 -24.29 24.27 -39.39
C ALA A 241 -23.48 25.28 -40.21
N GLY A 242 -22.15 25.12 -40.30
CA GLY A 242 -21.29 25.87 -41.22
C GLY A 242 -21.64 25.64 -42.69
N GLU A 243 -21.82 24.39 -43.11
CA GLU A 243 -22.30 24.02 -44.45
C GLU A 243 -23.69 24.61 -44.73
N TRP A 244 -24.61 24.61 -43.75
CA TRP A 244 -25.95 25.17 -43.89
C TRP A 244 -25.93 26.69 -44.13
N LEU A 245 -25.02 27.41 -43.45
CA LEU A 245 -24.81 28.84 -43.65
C LEU A 245 -24.22 29.13 -45.03
N SER A 246 -23.24 28.33 -45.49
CA SER A 246 -22.68 28.44 -46.85
C SER A 246 -23.69 28.13 -47.94
N ASP A 247 -24.51 27.09 -47.76
CA ASP A 247 -25.59 26.73 -48.69
C ASP A 247 -26.58 27.89 -48.83
N ARG A 248 -27.00 28.50 -47.71
CA ARG A 248 -27.88 29.67 -47.70
C ARG A 248 -27.22 30.89 -48.35
N ASP A 249 -25.91 31.09 -48.16
CA ASP A 249 -25.15 32.20 -48.75
C ASP A 249 -24.91 32.03 -50.27
N ALA A 250 -24.81 30.79 -50.76
CA ALA A 250 -24.77 30.47 -52.19
C ALA A 250 -26.17 30.56 -52.84
N ALA A 251 -27.21 30.08 -52.16
CA ALA A 251 -28.58 29.96 -52.68
C ALA A 251 -29.49 31.18 -52.38
N ARG A 252 -28.91 32.38 -52.17
CA ARG A 252 -29.64 33.59 -51.69
C ARG A 252 -30.80 34.05 -52.57
N THR A 253 -30.80 33.74 -53.86
CA THR A 253 -31.89 34.07 -54.80
C THR A 253 -32.37 32.82 -55.53
N PRO A 254 -33.62 32.76 -56.04
CA PRO A 254 -34.13 31.58 -56.73
C PRO A 254 -33.26 31.13 -57.92
N ALA A 255 -32.71 32.09 -58.70
CA ALA A 255 -31.80 31.78 -59.80
C ALA A 255 -30.48 31.16 -59.31
N LEU A 256 -29.84 31.76 -58.30
CA LEU A 256 -28.61 31.21 -57.71
C LEU A 256 -28.84 29.85 -57.04
N ARG A 257 -30.01 29.64 -56.40
CA ARG A 257 -30.41 28.35 -55.83
C ARG A 257 -30.48 27.25 -56.89
N ILE A 258 -31.10 27.53 -58.05
CA ILE A 258 -31.22 26.57 -59.15
C ILE A 258 -29.83 26.20 -59.72
N ASP A 259 -28.97 27.18 -59.96
CA ASP A 259 -27.63 26.94 -60.49
C ASP A 259 -26.71 26.24 -59.46
N PHE A 260 -26.84 26.57 -58.17
CA PHE A 260 -26.16 25.87 -57.09
C PHE A 260 -26.64 24.42 -56.93
N LEU A 261 -27.95 24.17 -57.02
CA LEU A 261 -28.53 22.81 -57.02
C LEU A 261 -28.01 21.97 -58.20
N ARG A 262 -27.94 22.55 -59.41
CA ARG A 262 -27.41 21.87 -60.60
C ARG A 262 -25.91 21.59 -60.49
N ALA A 263 -25.16 22.52 -59.90
CA ALA A 263 -23.75 22.32 -59.62
C ALA A 263 -23.54 21.21 -58.56
N LEU A 264 -24.36 21.19 -57.50
CA LEU A 264 -24.29 20.23 -56.40
C LEU A 264 -24.68 18.81 -56.82
N SER A 265 -25.72 18.62 -57.66
CA SER A 265 -26.08 17.29 -58.19
C SER A 265 -24.96 16.72 -59.06
N ARG A 266 -24.38 17.54 -59.95
CA ARG A 266 -23.24 17.16 -60.81
C ARG A 266 -21.94 16.93 -60.02
N LEU A 267 -21.82 17.45 -58.80
CA LEU A 267 -20.74 17.07 -57.87
C LEU A 267 -20.99 15.70 -57.22
N VAL A 268 -22.24 15.34 -56.91
CA VAL A 268 -22.59 14.00 -56.41
C VAL A 268 -22.22 12.91 -57.42
N GLU A 269 -22.51 13.13 -58.71
CA GLU A 269 -22.18 12.23 -59.82
C GLU A 269 -20.67 11.93 -59.96
N LEU A 270 -19.80 12.78 -59.39
CA LEU A 270 -18.34 12.61 -59.43
C LEU A 270 -17.75 12.02 -58.15
N GLN A 271 -18.54 11.86 -57.08
CA GLN A 271 -18.06 11.18 -55.87
C GLN A 271 -18.06 9.67 -56.09
N ARG A 272 -16.92 9.01 -55.86
CA ARG A 272 -16.85 7.54 -55.87
C ARG A 272 -17.67 6.98 -54.69
N PRO A 273 -18.45 5.90 -54.88
CA PRO A 273 -19.17 5.27 -53.78
C PRO A 273 -18.19 4.79 -52.71
N CYS A 274 -18.46 5.14 -51.45
CA CYS A 274 -17.52 4.95 -50.35
C CYS A 274 -17.62 3.52 -49.79
N THR A 275 -16.91 2.56 -50.40
CA THR A 275 -16.99 1.12 -50.09
C THR A 275 -16.45 0.68 -48.72
N SER A 276 -16.09 1.62 -47.84
CA SER A 276 -15.64 1.32 -46.47
C SER A 276 -16.80 0.93 -45.56
N VAL A 277 -16.60 -0.04 -44.66
CA VAL A 277 -17.58 -0.41 -43.62
C VAL A 277 -17.95 0.80 -42.75
N ALA A 278 -16.97 1.65 -42.40
CA ALA A 278 -17.21 2.89 -41.68
C ALA A 278 -18.02 3.93 -42.49
N GLY A 279 -18.06 3.80 -43.82
CA GLY A 279 -18.92 4.59 -44.70
C GLY A 279 -20.35 4.08 -44.80
N HIS A 280 -20.59 2.78 -44.57
CA HIS A 280 -21.94 2.18 -44.59
C HIS A 280 -22.71 2.40 -43.28
N CYS A 281 -22.00 2.47 -42.14
CA CYS A 281 -22.60 2.82 -40.85
C CYS A 281 -22.83 4.33 -40.67
N ALA A 282 -22.38 5.17 -41.61
CA ALA A 282 -22.71 6.58 -41.67
C ALA A 282 -23.93 6.79 -42.59
N HIS A 283 -24.88 7.64 -42.19
CA HIS A 283 -26.10 7.88 -42.96
C HIS A 283 -25.82 8.52 -44.34
N ALA A 284 -26.84 8.46 -45.21
CA ALA A 284 -26.80 8.79 -46.64
C ALA A 284 -25.99 10.05 -47.01
N HIS A 285 -25.29 9.99 -48.16
CA HIS A 285 -24.34 10.99 -48.67
C HIS A 285 -24.62 12.43 -48.19
N PRO A 286 -23.68 13.11 -47.51
CA PRO A 286 -23.88 14.46 -46.97
C PRO A 286 -24.36 15.49 -48.01
N LEU A 287 -23.95 15.34 -49.27
CA LEU A 287 -24.43 16.18 -50.37
C LEU A 287 -25.91 15.95 -50.73
N LEU A 288 -26.44 14.73 -50.62
CA LEU A 288 -27.86 14.45 -50.85
C LEU A 288 -28.75 15.09 -49.78
N PHE A 289 -28.27 15.18 -48.54
CA PHE A 289 -28.96 15.91 -47.48
C PHE A 289 -29.00 17.42 -47.76
N ARG A 290 -27.89 17.99 -48.24
CA ARG A 290 -27.81 19.39 -48.71
C ARG A 290 -28.76 19.66 -49.89
N VAL A 291 -28.79 18.79 -50.90
CA VAL A 291 -29.77 18.86 -52.02
C VAL A 291 -31.20 18.83 -51.52
N ARG A 292 -31.55 17.88 -50.65
CA ARG A 292 -32.92 17.76 -50.09
C ARG A 292 -33.35 19.03 -49.34
N ARG A 293 -32.49 19.58 -48.47
CA ARG A 293 -32.79 20.86 -47.77
C ARG A 293 -32.93 22.04 -48.74
N LEU A 294 -32.11 22.12 -49.79
CA LEU A 294 -32.19 23.20 -50.78
C LEU A 294 -33.45 23.15 -51.66
N LEU A 295 -34.14 21.99 -51.69
CA LEU A 295 -35.45 21.80 -52.30
C LEU A 295 -36.61 22.00 -51.31
N ASP A 296 -36.33 21.98 -50.00
CA ASP A 296 -37.32 22.03 -48.92
C ASP A 296 -37.11 23.27 -48.04
N ASP A 297 -37.80 24.36 -48.40
CA ASP A 297 -37.80 25.61 -47.62
C ASP A 297 -38.47 25.46 -46.23
N SER A 298 -39.06 24.31 -45.90
CA SER A 298 -39.62 24.07 -44.56
C SER A 298 -38.50 23.83 -43.53
N SER A 299 -37.91 24.93 -43.07
CA SER A 299 -36.94 24.89 -41.97
C SER A 299 -37.55 24.12 -40.78
N PRO A 300 -36.98 22.97 -40.36
CA PRO A 300 -37.54 22.23 -39.24
C PRO A 300 -37.43 23.11 -38.01
N LYS A 301 -38.59 23.58 -37.51
CA LYS A 301 -38.65 24.37 -36.29
C LYS A 301 -38.20 23.49 -35.13
N ASP A 302 -36.95 23.67 -34.72
CA ASP A 302 -36.45 23.18 -33.44
C ASP A 302 -37.47 23.53 -32.36
N SER A 303 -38.14 22.51 -31.83
CA SER A 303 -39.14 22.74 -30.80
C SER A 303 -38.47 23.45 -29.62
N ASN A 304 -38.95 24.63 -29.26
CA ASN A 304 -38.43 25.41 -28.14
C ASN A 304 -38.38 24.57 -26.86
N MET A 305 -39.28 23.59 -26.70
CA MET A 305 -39.28 22.64 -25.59
C MET A 305 -38.05 21.71 -25.59
N LYS A 306 -37.55 21.25 -26.74
CA LYS A 306 -36.28 20.48 -26.82
C LYS A 306 -35.09 21.33 -26.39
N ARG A 307 -35.03 22.59 -26.85
CA ARG A 307 -33.98 23.54 -26.46
C ARG A 307 -34.06 23.88 -24.98
N MET A 308 -35.26 24.09 -24.44
CA MET A 308 -35.48 24.41 -23.02
C MET A 308 -35.12 23.22 -22.11
N LEU A 309 -35.48 21.99 -22.48
CA LEU A 309 -35.09 20.78 -21.76
C LEU A 309 -33.58 20.56 -21.76
N LEU A 310 -32.90 20.69 -22.91
CA LEU A 310 -31.43 20.60 -22.98
C LEU A 310 -30.75 21.68 -22.13
N THR A 311 -31.23 22.93 -22.20
CA THR A 311 -30.67 24.04 -21.42
C THR A 311 -30.88 23.81 -19.92
N ALA A 312 -32.08 23.37 -19.50
CA ALA A 312 -32.39 23.04 -18.12
C ALA A 312 -31.55 21.87 -17.59
N MET A 313 -31.29 20.84 -18.42
CA MET A 313 -30.43 19.71 -18.05
C MET A 313 -28.97 20.15 -17.84
N VAL A 314 -28.44 21.01 -18.71
CA VAL A 314 -27.08 21.58 -18.56
C VAL A 314 -26.99 22.47 -17.32
N ILE A 315 -27.99 23.32 -17.06
CA ILE A 315 -28.07 24.13 -15.83
C ILE A 315 -28.16 23.24 -14.59
N GLY A 316 -28.94 22.16 -14.63
CA GLY A 316 -29.04 21.18 -13.54
C GLY A 316 -27.70 20.53 -13.21
N LEU A 317 -26.96 20.06 -14.21
CA LEU A 317 -25.60 19.52 -14.01
C LEU A 317 -24.63 20.58 -13.49
N ALA A 318 -24.73 21.84 -13.96
CA ALA A 318 -23.89 22.94 -13.47
C ALA A 318 -24.17 23.28 -12.00
N ILE A 319 -25.45 23.31 -11.59
CA ILE A 319 -25.84 23.51 -10.19
C ILE A 319 -25.33 22.34 -9.32
N VAL A 320 -25.59 21.09 -9.71
CA VAL A 320 -25.14 19.90 -8.96
C VAL A 320 -23.61 19.85 -8.82
N SER A 321 -22.85 20.31 -9.81
CA SER A 321 -21.38 20.38 -9.73
C SER A 321 -20.84 21.62 -9.01
N MET A 322 -21.66 22.67 -8.79
CA MET A 322 -21.36 23.75 -7.84
C MET A 322 -21.70 23.40 -6.38
N VAL A 323 -22.61 22.45 -6.14
CA VAL A 323 -22.90 21.94 -4.78
C VAL A 323 -21.75 21.06 -4.29
N ARG A 324 -20.71 21.72 -3.76
CA ARG A 324 -19.68 21.09 -2.94
C ARG A 324 -20.28 20.67 -1.61
N VAL A 325 -20.71 19.41 -1.50
CA VAL A 325 -21.11 18.80 -0.22
C VAL A 325 -19.85 18.48 0.58
N GLU A 326 -19.24 19.52 1.14
CA GLU A 326 -18.20 19.37 2.15
C GLU A 326 -18.89 19.10 3.49
N LEU A 327 -18.89 17.84 3.93
CA LEU A 327 -19.21 17.49 5.31
C LEU A 327 -18.07 17.96 6.21
N VAL A 328 -18.05 19.27 6.47
CA VAL A 328 -17.16 19.89 7.46
C VAL A 328 -17.57 19.37 8.84
N ALA A 329 -16.79 18.41 9.35
CA ALA A 329 -16.75 18.16 10.78
C ALA A 329 -16.35 19.47 11.46
N ARG A 330 -17.13 19.92 12.44
CA ARG A 330 -16.85 21.17 13.15
C ARG A 330 -15.60 20.99 14.01
N GLU A 331 -14.48 21.47 13.50
CA GLU A 331 -13.17 21.41 14.14
C GLU A 331 -13.23 22.07 15.53
N THR A 332 -12.64 21.39 16.52
CA THR A 332 -12.95 21.60 17.95
C THR A 332 -11.93 22.49 18.66
N ASP A 333 -11.58 23.61 18.04
CA ASP A 333 -10.59 24.60 18.52
C ASP A 333 -10.89 25.26 19.88
N ASN A 334 -12.03 24.96 20.50
CA ASN A 334 -12.42 25.41 21.84
C ASN A 334 -12.61 24.23 22.82
N LEU A 335 -11.76 23.20 22.73
CA LEU A 335 -11.66 22.19 23.79
C LEU A 335 -10.98 22.79 25.04
N PRO A 336 -11.41 22.43 26.27
CA PRO A 336 -10.75 22.91 27.48
C PRO A 336 -9.30 22.43 27.58
N PRO A 337 -8.38 23.19 28.23
CA PRO A 337 -6.96 22.84 28.29
C PRO A 337 -6.68 21.45 28.88
N ALA A 338 -7.48 20.98 29.85
CA ALA A 338 -7.35 19.64 30.39
C ALA A 338 -7.65 18.54 29.34
N VAL A 339 -8.60 18.78 28.43
CA VAL A 339 -8.96 17.83 27.36
C VAL A 339 -7.89 17.84 26.26
N GLN A 340 -7.35 19.02 25.92
CA GLN A 340 -6.22 19.13 25.00
C GLN A 340 -4.99 18.38 25.52
N ALA A 341 -4.63 18.56 26.80
CA ALA A 341 -3.51 17.83 27.41
C ALA A 341 -3.71 16.30 27.47
N VAL A 342 -4.96 15.81 27.45
CA VAL A 342 -5.26 14.37 27.28
C VAL A 342 -5.09 13.94 25.83
N LYS A 343 -5.53 14.75 24.85
CA LYS A 343 -5.34 14.49 23.41
C LYS A 343 -3.84 14.42 23.05
N GLU A 344 -3.05 15.40 23.48
CA GLU A 344 -1.59 15.42 23.28
C GLU A 344 -0.90 14.18 23.91
N LYS A 345 -1.37 13.73 25.09
CA LYS A 345 -0.88 12.48 25.71
C LYS A 345 -1.31 11.23 24.93
N MET A 346 -2.51 11.20 24.34
CA MET A 346 -2.93 10.09 23.48
C MET A 346 -2.08 10.03 22.21
N GLU A 347 -1.81 11.17 21.58
CA GLU A 347 -0.96 11.27 20.38
C GLU A 347 0.50 10.85 20.71
N ALA A 348 1.04 11.24 21.86
CA ALA A 348 2.35 10.80 22.33
C ALA A 348 2.41 9.29 22.69
N LEU A 349 1.32 8.70 23.17
CA LEU A 349 1.23 7.25 23.40
C LEU A 349 1.10 6.49 22.07
N ASP A 350 0.33 6.99 21.11
CA ASP A 350 0.20 6.38 19.79
C ASP A 350 1.51 6.45 18.98
N ALA A 351 2.21 7.59 18.99
CA ALA A 351 3.54 7.71 18.39
C ALA A 351 4.56 6.75 19.02
N ARG A 352 4.45 6.46 20.34
CA ARG A 352 5.26 5.44 21.01
C ARG A 352 4.91 4.02 20.56
N ILE A 353 3.63 3.70 20.33
CA ILE A 353 3.22 2.41 19.74
C ILE A 353 3.82 2.26 18.34
N GLU A 354 3.74 3.31 17.50
CA GLU A 354 4.29 3.32 16.14
C GLU A 354 5.82 3.11 16.15
N SER A 355 6.57 3.82 17.01
CA SER A 355 8.03 3.60 17.14
C SER A 355 8.42 2.21 17.67
N ILE A 356 7.54 1.58 18.46
CA ILE A 356 7.73 0.19 18.90
C ILE A 356 7.48 -0.76 17.73
N GLN A 357 6.45 -0.53 16.91
CA GLN A 357 6.17 -1.34 15.71
C GLN A 357 7.30 -1.25 14.66
N ASP A 358 7.89 -0.08 14.45
CA ASP A 358 9.10 0.07 13.62
C ASP A 358 10.28 -0.73 14.20
N SER A 359 10.47 -0.68 15.52
CA SER A 359 11.50 -1.46 16.23
C SER A 359 11.27 -2.98 16.14
N GLU A 360 10.03 -3.43 15.98
CA GLU A 360 9.68 -4.83 15.73
C GLU A 360 10.23 -5.31 14.39
N GLY A 361 10.20 -4.46 13.36
CA GLY A 361 10.76 -4.75 12.03
C GLY A 361 12.26 -5.04 12.09
N GLY A 362 13.02 -4.17 12.76
CA GLY A 362 14.47 -4.38 12.97
C GLY A 362 14.78 -5.63 13.79
N LEU A 363 14.01 -5.90 14.84
CA LEU A 363 14.19 -7.10 15.66
C LEU A 363 13.83 -8.39 14.90
N LYS A 364 12.84 -8.35 13.99
CA LYS A 364 12.50 -9.46 13.07
C LYS A 364 13.60 -9.71 12.05
N GLU A 365 14.20 -8.68 11.48
CA GLU A 365 15.34 -8.81 10.56
C GLU A 365 16.58 -9.41 11.28
N HIS A 366 16.84 -8.98 12.52
CA HIS A 366 17.89 -9.57 13.36
C HIS A 366 17.60 -11.05 13.69
N ALA A 367 16.35 -11.38 14.03
CA ALA A 367 15.94 -12.74 14.37
C ALA A 367 16.13 -13.73 13.20
N GLU A 368 15.77 -13.35 11.97
CA GLU A 368 15.96 -14.21 10.81
C GLU A 368 17.44 -14.37 10.44
N LYS A 369 18.26 -13.30 10.47
CA LYS A 369 19.73 -13.41 10.29
C LYS A 369 20.38 -14.32 11.33
N LEU A 370 19.96 -14.19 12.59
CA LEU A 370 20.48 -15.03 13.68
C LEU A 370 20.06 -16.50 13.48
N LYS A 371 18.80 -16.73 13.06
CA LYS A 371 18.28 -18.05 12.72
C LYS A 371 19.04 -18.70 11.56
N GLU A 372 19.22 -18.00 10.42
CA GLU A 372 20.00 -18.49 9.27
C GLU A 372 21.43 -18.88 9.70
N SER A 373 22.09 -18.03 10.48
CA SER A 373 23.44 -18.29 10.99
C SER A 373 23.49 -19.50 11.93
N VAL A 374 22.48 -19.70 12.77
CA VAL A 374 22.41 -20.85 13.70
C VAL A 374 22.04 -22.13 12.96
N GLU A 375 21.08 -22.12 12.04
CA GLU A 375 20.66 -23.28 11.24
C GLU A 375 21.81 -23.79 10.36
N ALA A 376 22.52 -22.89 9.67
CA ALA A 376 23.70 -23.25 8.89
C ALA A 376 24.82 -23.86 9.75
N LYS A 377 25.04 -23.32 10.95
CA LYS A 377 26.07 -23.84 11.87
C LYS A 377 25.65 -25.17 12.50
N VAL A 378 24.38 -25.34 12.88
CA VAL A 378 23.82 -26.62 13.34
C VAL A 378 24.03 -27.73 12.31
N GLU A 379 23.87 -27.44 11.01
CA GLU A 379 24.11 -28.44 9.97
C GLU A 379 25.59 -28.83 9.82
N GLN A 380 26.52 -27.86 9.92
CA GLN A 380 27.96 -28.15 10.01
C GLN A 380 28.29 -29.05 11.20
N LEU A 381 27.70 -28.77 12.38
CA LEU A 381 27.93 -29.58 13.59
C LEU A 381 27.35 -31.00 13.47
N LYS A 382 26.24 -31.20 12.75
CA LYS A 382 25.75 -32.55 12.40
C LYS A 382 26.77 -33.28 11.51
N GLN A 383 27.24 -32.63 10.44
CA GLN A 383 28.20 -33.25 9.51
C GLN A 383 29.50 -33.65 10.21
N LEU A 384 30.02 -32.81 11.11
CA LEU A 384 31.17 -33.15 11.95
C LEU A 384 30.89 -34.36 12.87
N ARG A 385 29.70 -34.43 13.49
CA ARG A 385 29.29 -35.57 14.31
C ARG A 385 29.24 -36.90 13.53
N GLU A 386 28.84 -36.88 12.27
CA GLU A 386 28.85 -38.07 11.40
C GLU A 386 30.27 -38.46 10.91
N MET A 387 31.32 -37.74 11.32
CA MET A 387 32.72 -38.03 10.98
C MET A 387 33.62 -38.17 12.24
N PRO A 388 33.42 -39.22 13.07
CA PRO A 388 34.11 -39.38 14.36
C PRO A 388 35.65 -39.33 14.31
N ASP A 389 36.25 -39.73 13.19
CA ASP A 389 37.70 -39.73 13.01
C ASP A 389 38.29 -38.31 13.02
N GLN A 390 37.53 -37.30 12.56
CA GLN A 390 38.00 -35.91 12.45
C GLN A 390 38.11 -35.18 13.78
N PHE A 391 37.50 -35.70 14.86
CA PHE A 391 37.56 -35.05 16.17
C PHE A 391 38.99 -35.05 16.75
N SER A 392 39.35 -33.99 17.46
CA SER A 392 40.62 -33.93 18.21
C SER A 392 40.71 -34.99 19.31
N ASP A 393 41.93 -35.35 19.70
CA ASP A 393 42.16 -36.34 20.76
C ASP A 393 41.68 -35.86 22.14
N GLU A 394 41.65 -34.54 22.39
CA GLU A 394 41.05 -33.97 23.61
C GLU A 394 39.52 -34.04 23.57
N ALA A 395 38.87 -33.82 22.41
CA ALA A 395 37.44 -34.04 22.28
C ALA A 395 37.07 -35.53 22.45
N LYS A 396 37.87 -36.45 21.87
CA LYS A 396 37.74 -37.90 22.07
C LYS A 396 37.96 -38.30 23.55
N ARG A 397 38.93 -37.68 24.24
CA ARG A 397 39.14 -37.84 25.70
C ARG A 397 37.94 -37.36 26.51
N ARG A 398 37.41 -36.17 26.23
CA ARG A 398 36.24 -35.59 26.91
C ARG A 398 34.98 -36.42 26.68
N ALA A 399 34.73 -36.87 25.46
CA ALA A 399 33.64 -37.79 25.16
C ALA A 399 33.76 -39.09 25.99
N LYS A 400 34.96 -39.67 26.08
CA LYS A 400 35.21 -40.87 26.89
C LYS A 400 34.98 -40.63 28.39
N LEU A 401 35.36 -39.47 28.93
CA LEU A 401 35.05 -39.08 30.32
C LEU A 401 33.55 -38.91 30.54
N PHE A 402 32.82 -38.34 29.57
CA PHE A 402 31.37 -38.16 29.70
C PHE A 402 30.61 -39.49 29.77
N MET A 403 31.05 -40.50 29.01
CA MET A 403 30.43 -41.83 28.94
C MET A 403 30.57 -42.68 30.22
N THR A 404 31.28 -42.24 31.26
CA THR A 404 31.48 -43.06 32.48
C THR A 404 30.33 -43.01 33.49
N ASN A 405 29.28 -42.21 33.23
CA ASN A 405 28.14 -41.94 34.13
C ASN A 405 28.51 -41.57 35.58
N GLU A 406 29.65 -40.93 35.77
CA GLU A 406 30.08 -40.38 37.06
C GLU A 406 30.04 -38.84 36.98
N GLU A 407 29.30 -38.20 37.88
CA GLU A 407 29.09 -36.75 37.86
C GLU A 407 30.40 -35.96 37.80
N ALA A 408 31.42 -36.37 38.57
CA ALA A 408 32.73 -35.71 38.59
C ALA A 408 33.46 -35.78 37.24
N LYS A 409 33.37 -36.91 36.53
CA LYS A 409 34.01 -37.10 35.21
C LYS A 409 33.23 -36.42 34.09
N GLN A 410 31.90 -36.39 34.19
CA GLN A 410 31.06 -35.57 33.31
C GLN A 410 31.29 -34.06 33.53
N LEU A 411 31.49 -33.62 34.77
CA LEU A 411 31.89 -32.25 35.07
C LEU A 411 33.30 -31.92 34.54
N GLU A 412 34.27 -32.83 34.63
CA GLU A 412 35.60 -32.64 34.00
C GLU A 412 35.50 -32.53 32.47
N ALA A 413 34.73 -33.42 31.84
CA ALA A 413 34.51 -33.42 30.38
C ALA A 413 33.95 -32.08 29.86
N VAL A 414 33.07 -31.44 30.66
CA VAL A 414 32.45 -30.16 30.37
C VAL A 414 33.28 -28.98 30.89
N ASP A 415 34.22 -29.13 31.83
CA ASP A 415 34.90 -27.95 32.39
C ASP A 415 35.84 -27.27 31.37
N ALA A 416 35.90 -25.94 31.45
CA ALA A 416 36.68 -25.07 30.58
C ALA A 416 36.50 -25.27 29.05
N LEU A 417 35.33 -25.70 28.55
CA LEU A 417 35.06 -25.78 27.10
C LEU A 417 35.25 -24.44 26.35
N LEU A 418 35.17 -23.29 27.03
CA LEU A 418 35.53 -21.98 26.49
C LEU A 418 37.01 -21.88 26.03
N ASN A 419 37.90 -22.69 26.61
CA ASN A 419 39.33 -22.75 26.31
C ASN A 419 39.69 -23.88 25.33
N HIS A 420 38.70 -24.63 24.84
CA HIS A 420 38.92 -25.73 23.92
C HIS A 420 39.40 -25.22 22.55
N PRO A 421 40.45 -25.81 21.93
CA PRO A 421 41.09 -25.26 20.73
C PRO A 421 40.16 -25.24 19.51
N PHE A 422 39.24 -26.21 19.42
CA PHE A 422 38.23 -26.29 18.36
C PHE A 422 36.86 -25.87 18.91
N ARG A 423 36.33 -24.74 18.42
CA ARG A 423 35.03 -24.19 18.83
C ARG A 423 33.88 -25.14 18.54
N ASP A 424 33.82 -25.69 17.34
CA ASP A 424 32.75 -26.59 16.89
C ASP A 424 32.63 -27.84 17.77
N GLU A 425 33.76 -28.45 18.14
CA GLU A 425 33.81 -29.59 19.07
C GLU A 425 33.33 -29.20 20.47
N ALA A 426 33.67 -27.99 20.94
CA ALA A 426 33.23 -27.48 22.24
C ALA A 426 31.71 -27.23 22.30
N VAL A 427 31.14 -26.70 21.21
CA VAL A 427 29.70 -26.46 21.06
C VAL A 427 28.94 -27.79 20.97
N LEU A 428 29.47 -28.79 20.26
CA LEU A 428 28.94 -30.15 20.25
C LEU A 428 28.97 -30.81 21.64
N LEU A 429 30.11 -30.75 22.34
CA LEU A 429 30.26 -31.33 23.69
C LEU A 429 29.30 -30.65 24.70
N ALA A 430 29.18 -29.33 24.67
CA ALA A 430 28.24 -28.59 25.53
C ALA A 430 26.77 -28.92 25.20
N GLY A 431 26.40 -28.95 23.91
CA GLY A 431 25.05 -29.31 23.49
C GLY A 431 24.67 -30.75 23.84
N TYR A 432 25.61 -31.70 23.68
CA TYR A 432 25.41 -33.10 24.04
C TYR A 432 25.28 -33.29 25.56
N ALA A 433 26.18 -32.68 26.35
CA ALA A 433 26.14 -32.77 27.81
C ALA A 433 24.86 -32.14 28.41
N ALA A 434 24.40 -31.01 27.87
CA ALA A 434 23.12 -30.40 28.25
C ALA A 434 21.90 -31.27 27.87
N LYS A 435 22.02 -32.11 26.84
CA LYS A 435 20.94 -32.97 26.32
C LYS A 435 20.86 -34.34 27.00
N GLN A 436 22.00 -34.96 27.32
CA GLN A 436 22.07 -36.39 27.67
C GLN A 436 22.49 -36.66 29.12
N SER A 437 23.01 -35.69 29.87
CA SER A 437 23.42 -35.92 31.26
C SER A 437 22.22 -36.05 32.20
N GLU A 438 22.17 -37.12 33.00
CA GLU A 438 21.20 -37.28 34.08
C GLU A 438 21.46 -36.29 35.23
N HIS A 439 22.71 -35.89 35.44
CA HIS A 439 23.14 -34.97 36.51
C HIS A 439 22.77 -33.50 36.24
N GLU A 440 22.12 -32.87 37.23
CA GLU A 440 21.68 -31.46 37.17
C GLU A 440 22.86 -30.48 37.07
N ALA A 441 23.96 -30.72 37.81
CA ALA A 441 25.13 -29.84 37.79
C ALA A 441 25.81 -29.82 36.41
N VAL A 442 25.94 -30.97 35.76
CA VAL A 442 26.55 -31.12 34.42
C VAL A 442 25.73 -30.37 33.37
N ARG A 443 24.41 -30.58 33.32
CA ARG A 443 23.54 -29.86 32.37
C ARG A 443 23.63 -28.34 32.57
N ARG A 444 23.62 -27.85 33.81
CA ARG A 444 23.72 -26.41 34.10
C ARG A 444 25.10 -25.83 33.82
N LYS A 445 26.17 -26.59 34.04
CA LYS A 445 27.54 -26.21 33.66
C LYS A 445 27.64 -26.02 32.14
N ALA A 446 27.11 -26.97 31.38
CA ALA A 446 27.07 -26.90 29.91
C ALA A 446 26.23 -25.72 29.39
N ILE A 447 25.02 -25.49 29.96
CA ILE A 447 24.17 -24.34 29.64
C ILE A 447 24.88 -23.01 29.94
N GLY A 448 25.57 -22.91 31.08
CA GLY A 448 26.35 -21.72 31.43
C GLY A 448 27.41 -21.39 30.38
N GLN A 449 28.16 -22.41 29.93
CA GLN A 449 29.25 -22.25 28.97
C GLN A 449 28.78 -21.94 27.56
N PHE A 450 27.77 -22.61 27.00
CA PHE A 450 27.33 -22.27 25.65
C PHE A 450 26.64 -20.90 25.58
N ILE A 451 26.13 -20.38 26.70
CA ILE A 451 25.70 -18.98 26.79
C ILE A 451 26.89 -18.02 26.90
N GLU A 452 27.97 -18.41 27.59
CA GLU A 452 29.24 -17.65 27.64
C GLU A 452 30.01 -17.67 26.31
N MET A 453 29.75 -18.64 25.42
CA MET A 453 30.23 -18.62 24.02
C MET A 453 29.49 -17.59 23.14
N GLY A 454 28.39 -16.98 23.62
CA GLY A 454 27.58 -16.06 22.84
C GLY A 454 27.03 -16.71 21.58
N LYS A 455 27.15 -16.02 20.43
CA LYS A 455 26.58 -16.44 19.14
C LYS A 455 27.08 -17.81 18.67
N ASP A 456 28.33 -18.13 18.94
CA ASP A 456 28.94 -19.42 18.58
C ASP A 456 28.29 -20.60 19.34
N GLY A 457 27.70 -20.35 20.52
CA GLY A 457 27.07 -21.36 21.37
C GLY A 457 25.56 -21.53 21.17
N TYR A 458 24.88 -20.64 20.44
CA TYR A 458 23.45 -20.80 20.14
C TYR A 458 23.12 -22.10 19.35
N PRO A 459 24.00 -22.65 18.49
CA PRO A 459 23.84 -24.00 17.93
C PRO A 459 23.77 -25.12 18.99
N ALA A 460 24.50 -25.02 20.11
CA ALA A 460 24.38 -26.00 21.21
C ALA A 460 22.99 -25.95 21.85
N LEU A 461 22.47 -24.74 22.06
CA LEU A 461 21.10 -24.54 22.54
C LEU A 461 20.07 -25.15 21.58
N ALA A 462 20.19 -24.88 20.27
CA ALA A 462 19.30 -25.45 19.26
C ALA A 462 19.32 -26.99 19.23
N LEU A 463 20.48 -27.61 19.52
CA LEU A 463 20.62 -29.07 19.58
C LEU A 463 20.00 -29.69 20.86
N CYS A 464 19.94 -28.96 21.98
CA CYS A 464 19.51 -29.49 23.28
C CYS A 464 18.12 -29.03 23.77
N TYR A 465 17.61 -27.87 23.31
CA TYR A 465 16.46 -27.17 23.91
C TYR A 465 15.21 -28.04 24.13
N GLU A 466 14.82 -28.83 23.12
CA GLU A 466 13.65 -29.71 23.21
C GLU A 466 13.72 -30.70 24.39
N ALA A 467 14.93 -31.19 24.71
CA ALA A 467 15.19 -32.15 25.78
C ALA A 467 15.35 -31.50 27.17
N LEU A 468 15.49 -30.17 27.26
CA LEU A 468 15.60 -29.49 28.55
C LEU A 468 14.25 -29.53 29.28
N ASN A 469 14.26 -29.95 30.53
CA ASN A 469 13.11 -29.87 31.44
C ASN A 469 12.85 -28.41 31.89
N THR A 470 11.65 -28.11 32.43
CA THR A 470 11.24 -26.75 32.83
C THR A 470 12.23 -26.08 33.81
N LYS A 471 12.82 -26.80 34.77
CA LYS A 471 13.82 -26.21 35.70
C LYS A 471 15.08 -25.73 34.98
N ASP A 472 15.57 -26.51 34.03
CA ASP A 472 16.78 -26.18 33.28
C ASP A 472 16.50 -25.15 32.16
N ARG A 473 15.26 -25.08 31.63
CA ARG A 473 14.77 -23.94 30.83
C ARG A 473 14.69 -22.65 31.67
N ILE A 474 14.19 -22.70 32.90
CA ILE A 474 14.18 -21.56 33.84
C ILE A 474 15.62 -21.11 34.19
N PHE A 475 16.56 -22.06 34.33
CA PHE A 475 17.98 -21.74 34.51
C PHE A 475 18.58 -21.07 33.27
N LEU A 476 18.30 -21.58 32.07
CA LEU A 476 18.71 -20.98 30.80
C LEU A 476 18.25 -19.52 30.69
N VAL A 477 16.98 -19.20 30.99
CA VAL A 477 16.46 -17.82 30.99
C VAL A 477 17.30 -16.90 31.88
N LYS A 478 17.71 -17.36 33.06
CA LYS A 478 18.58 -16.61 33.98
C LYS A 478 19.99 -16.42 33.43
N GLN A 479 20.54 -17.39 32.68
CA GLN A 479 21.83 -17.22 31.99
C GLN A 479 21.75 -16.22 30.83
N THR A 480 20.60 -16.05 30.16
CA THR A 480 20.48 -15.09 29.04
C THR A 480 20.79 -13.64 29.43
N ALA A 481 20.80 -13.29 30.73
CA ALA A 481 21.23 -11.98 31.21
C ALA A 481 22.71 -11.64 30.92
N LYS A 482 23.51 -12.61 30.46
CA LYS A 482 24.89 -12.39 29.96
C LYS A 482 24.96 -11.98 28.49
N LEU A 483 23.85 -12.06 27.76
CA LEU A 483 23.79 -11.83 26.31
C LEU A 483 23.40 -10.39 25.98
N ASP A 484 23.67 -9.98 24.74
CA ASP A 484 23.16 -8.73 24.18
C ASP A 484 21.62 -8.66 24.24
N ALA A 485 21.08 -7.45 24.34
CA ALA A 485 19.65 -7.22 24.52
C ALA A 485 18.79 -7.77 23.36
N ASP A 486 19.29 -7.75 22.12
CA ASP A 486 18.53 -8.19 20.95
C ASP A 486 18.60 -9.70 20.78
N ASP A 487 19.78 -10.30 20.90
CA ASP A 487 19.93 -11.77 20.92
C ASP A 487 19.11 -12.39 22.07
N ARG A 488 19.13 -11.75 23.24
CA ARG A 488 18.32 -12.15 24.40
C ARG A 488 16.83 -12.03 24.14
N ALA A 489 16.37 -10.92 23.53
CA ALA A 489 14.96 -10.75 23.18
C ALA A 489 14.49 -11.82 22.18
N VAL A 490 15.31 -12.15 21.17
CA VAL A 490 15.02 -13.21 20.19
C VAL A 490 14.95 -14.59 20.85
N LEU A 491 15.88 -14.92 21.74
CA LEU A 491 15.88 -16.20 22.46
C LEU A 491 14.68 -16.33 23.41
N ILE A 492 14.33 -15.28 24.15
CA ILE A 492 13.13 -15.26 25.02
C ILE A 492 11.85 -15.37 24.18
N ALA A 493 11.77 -14.66 23.04
CA ALA A 493 10.65 -14.75 22.09
C ALA A 493 10.53 -16.14 21.42
N HIS A 494 11.63 -16.87 21.28
CA HIS A 494 11.62 -18.27 20.85
C HIS A 494 11.09 -19.18 21.97
N MET A 495 11.64 -19.07 23.18
CA MET A 495 11.22 -19.89 24.33
C MET A 495 9.73 -19.74 24.67
N LEU A 496 9.15 -18.55 24.47
CA LEU A 496 7.73 -18.26 24.69
C LEU A 496 6.76 -19.03 23.77
N LYS A 497 7.20 -19.60 22.65
CA LYS A 497 6.35 -20.40 21.76
C LYS A 497 5.80 -21.63 22.48
N ASP A 498 6.70 -22.34 23.16
CA ASP A 498 6.48 -23.66 23.76
C ASP A 498 6.54 -23.60 25.30
N ALA A 499 6.33 -22.42 25.87
CA ALA A 499 6.35 -22.17 27.31
C ALA A 499 5.02 -22.58 27.98
N ASP A 500 5.13 -23.30 29.09
CA ASP A 500 4.05 -23.48 30.07
C ASP A 500 3.78 -22.19 30.88
N ASP A 501 2.75 -22.21 31.72
CA ASP A 501 2.29 -21.02 32.43
C ASP A 501 3.26 -20.50 33.50
N GLU A 502 4.09 -21.37 34.09
CA GLU A 502 5.15 -21.02 35.03
C GLU A 502 6.33 -20.37 34.28
N MET A 503 6.74 -20.98 33.18
CA MET A 503 7.81 -20.49 32.31
C MET A 503 7.46 -19.14 31.67
N ILE A 504 6.20 -18.87 31.33
CA ILE A 504 5.73 -17.56 30.85
C ILE A 504 6.05 -16.46 31.88
N ASP A 505 5.71 -16.63 33.15
CA ASP A 505 5.89 -15.58 34.16
C ASP A 505 7.38 -15.33 34.45
N VAL A 506 8.22 -16.38 34.33
CA VAL A 506 9.69 -16.26 34.36
C VAL A 506 10.25 -15.51 33.13
N LEU A 507 9.72 -15.77 31.94
CA LEU A 507 10.13 -15.11 30.69
C LEU A 507 9.71 -13.63 30.64
N LEU A 508 8.56 -13.27 31.23
CA LEU A 508 8.07 -11.89 31.28
C LEU A 508 8.70 -11.05 32.40
N SER A 509 9.08 -11.68 33.51
CA SER A 509 9.87 -11.05 34.58
C SER A 509 11.36 -10.92 34.25
N ALA A 510 11.79 -11.36 33.05
CA ALA A 510 13.15 -11.17 32.58
C ALA A 510 13.52 -9.67 32.48
N ASP A 511 14.75 -9.35 32.89
CA ASP A 511 15.27 -7.99 32.87
C ASP A 511 15.69 -7.52 31.46
N LEU A 512 14.70 -7.23 30.61
CA LEU A 512 14.88 -6.64 29.28
C LEU A 512 14.71 -5.11 29.31
N PRO A 513 15.36 -4.36 28.38
CA PRO A 513 15.02 -2.96 28.13
C PRO A 513 13.53 -2.78 27.84
N GLN A 514 12.96 -1.65 28.26
CA GLN A 514 11.51 -1.38 28.24
C GLN A 514 10.86 -1.67 26.88
N GLU A 515 11.47 -1.18 25.79
CA GLU A 515 10.99 -1.38 24.41
C GLU A 515 10.99 -2.86 24.01
N ARG A 516 12.07 -3.58 24.30
CA ARG A 516 12.18 -5.03 24.02
C ARG A 516 11.19 -5.85 24.86
N ARG A 517 10.93 -5.46 26.11
CA ARG A 517 9.88 -6.05 26.96
C ARG A 517 8.48 -5.81 26.38
N LEU A 518 8.19 -4.62 25.86
CA LEU A 518 6.90 -4.29 25.22
C LEU A 518 6.68 -5.07 23.92
N LEU A 519 7.71 -5.19 23.07
CA LEU A 519 7.71 -6.04 21.88
C LEU A 519 7.42 -7.51 22.22
N LEU A 520 8.09 -8.03 23.25
CA LEU A 520 7.90 -9.39 23.73
C LEU A 520 6.45 -9.65 24.15
N VAL A 521 5.86 -8.72 24.90
CA VAL A 521 4.46 -8.79 25.35
C VAL A 521 3.48 -8.78 24.17
N GLY A 522 3.71 -7.94 23.15
CA GLY A 522 2.91 -7.92 21.92
C GLY A 522 2.97 -9.25 21.15
N ALA A 523 4.17 -9.77 20.94
CA ALA A 523 4.41 -11.01 20.19
C ALA A 523 3.86 -12.28 20.88
N VAL A 524 3.57 -12.23 22.19
CA VAL A 524 2.86 -13.30 22.92
C VAL A 524 1.34 -13.12 22.86
N ALA A 525 0.84 -11.87 22.94
CA ALA A 525 -0.59 -11.59 22.78
C ALA A 525 -1.14 -12.09 21.44
N GLU A 526 -0.39 -11.89 20.35
CA GLU A 526 -0.72 -12.40 19.01
C GLU A 526 -0.92 -13.92 18.99
N LYS A 527 -0.09 -14.68 19.74
CA LYS A 527 -0.03 -16.15 19.67
C LYS A 527 -0.86 -16.88 20.71
N LYS A 528 -0.94 -16.36 21.94
CA LYS A 528 -1.72 -16.97 23.04
C LYS A 528 -3.12 -16.35 23.22
N GLY A 529 -3.47 -15.34 22.42
CA GLY A 529 -4.83 -14.81 22.30
C GLY A 529 -5.36 -14.17 23.59
N GLN A 530 -6.69 -14.16 23.75
CA GLN A 530 -7.35 -13.34 24.77
C GLN A 530 -6.96 -13.70 26.21
N ALA A 531 -6.69 -14.99 26.52
CA ALA A 531 -6.26 -15.41 27.85
C ALA A 531 -4.95 -14.74 28.32
N PHE A 532 -4.08 -14.35 27.38
CA PHE A 532 -2.84 -13.65 27.70
C PHE A 532 -3.05 -12.17 28.03
N ILE A 533 -4.06 -11.52 27.42
CA ILE A 533 -4.38 -10.09 27.65
C ILE A 533 -4.68 -9.85 29.14
N GLY A 534 -5.27 -10.83 29.83
CA GLY A 534 -5.49 -10.82 31.28
C GLY A 534 -4.22 -10.58 32.10
N ARG A 535 -3.07 -11.16 31.68
CA ARG A 535 -1.75 -10.96 32.32
C ARG A 535 -1.11 -9.62 31.92
N ILE A 536 -1.35 -9.12 30.70
CA ILE A 536 -0.87 -7.79 30.27
C ILE A 536 -1.44 -6.70 31.19
N VAL A 537 -2.73 -6.79 31.53
CA VAL A 537 -3.36 -5.84 32.46
C VAL A 537 -2.73 -5.89 33.86
N GLU A 538 -2.36 -7.07 34.35
CA GLU A 538 -1.69 -7.24 35.66
C GLU A 538 -0.22 -6.81 35.64
N MET A 539 0.46 -6.95 34.49
CA MET A 539 1.78 -6.36 34.27
C MET A 539 1.71 -4.84 34.21
N GLY A 540 0.66 -4.28 33.58
CA GLY A 540 0.35 -2.86 33.59
C GLY A 540 -0.03 -2.30 34.97
N ASP A 541 -0.58 -3.12 35.86
CA ASP A 541 -0.80 -2.77 37.28
C ASP A 541 0.52 -2.70 38.05
N LYS A 542 1.42 -3.67 37.82
CA LYS A 542 2.74 -3.79 38.49
C LYS A 542 3.83 -2.85 37.95
N THR A 543 3.69 -2.35 36.72
CA THR A 543 4.74 -1.56 36.05
C THR A 543 4.48 -0.06 36.21
N GLU A 544 5.26 0.62 37.06
CA GLU A 544 5.11 2.05 37.31
C GLU A 544 5.39 2.94 36.07
N GLY A 545 4.96 4.20 36.15
CA GLY A 545 5.19 5.21 35.11
C GLY A 545 4.52 4.91 33.75
N ASP A 546 5.03 5.57 32.72
CA ASP A 546 4.53 5.52 31.34
C ASP A 546 4.49 4.11 30.75
N ALA A 547 5.39 3.22 31.15
CA ALA A 547 5.50 1.87 30.60
C ALA A 547 4.22 1.04 30.84
N GLY A 548 3.75 0.98 32.09
CA GLY A 548 2.49 0.30 32.41
C GLY A 548 1.26 1.06 31.89
N LEU A 549 1.34 2.40 31.76
CA LEU A 549 0.27 3.18 31.15
C LEU A 549 0.10 2.83 29.66
N LEU A 550 1.21 2.70 28.92
CA LEU A 550 1.23 2.31 27.51
C LEU A 550 0.69 0.88 27.31
N MET A 551 1.00 -0.06 28.21
CA MET A 551 0.39 -1.40 28.21
C MET A 551 -1.13 -1.35 28.38
N LEU A 552 -1.62 -0.59 29.37
CA LEU A 552 -3.06 -0.45 29.64
C LEU A 552 -3.78 0.28 28.50
N TYR A 553 -3.13 1.28 27.89
CA TYR A 553 -3.62 2.00 26.73
C TYR A 553 -3.72 1.10 25.48
N ALA A 554 -2.73 0.25 25.23
CA ALA A 554 -2.76 -0.74 24.15
C ALA A 554 -3.89 -1.77 24.35
N VAL A 555 -4.11 -2.24 25.59
CA VAL A 555 -5.28 -3.10 25.90
C VAL A 555 -6.60 -2.35 25.72
N ALA A 556 -6.67 -1.07 26.07
CA ALA A 556 -7.86 -0.23 25.88
C ALA A 556 -8.23 0.02 24.41
N LYS A 557 -7.27 -0.10 23.48
CA LYS A 557 -7.50 -0.07 22.02
C LYS A 557 -7.80 -1.47 21.43
N SER A 558 -7.88 -2.52 22.25
CA SER A 558 -8.17 -3.89 21.79
C SER A 558 -9.67 -4.18 21.64
N LYS A 559 -10.01 -5.25 20.90
CA LYS A 559 -11.40 -5.67 20.65
C LYS A 559 -12.04 -6.53 21.76
N SER A 560 -11.40 -6.69 22.92
CA SER A 560 -11.90 -7.57 24.00
C SER A 560 -12.52 -6.75 25.15
N PRO A 561 -13.86 -6.64 25.23
CA PRO A 561 -14.53 -5.70 26.14
C PRO A 561 -14.27 -5.98 27.63
N GLU A 562 -14.19 -7.25 28.02
CA GLU A 562 -13.82 -7.68 29.37
C GLU A 562 -12.40 -7.17 29.75
N HIS A 563 -11.44 -7.30 28.83
CA HIS A 563 -10.07 -6.87 29.06
C HIS A 563 -9.91 -5.35 29.06
N VAL A 564 -10.67 -4.64 28.20
CA VAL A 564 -10.74 -3.17 28.25
C VAL A 564 -11.32 -2.72 29.60
N ALA A 565 -12.39 -3.35 30.09
CA ALA A 565 -12.96 -3.06 31.41
C ALA A 565 -11.96 -3.34 32.55
N LYS A 566 -11.23 -4.48 32.51
CA LYS A 566 -10.15 -4.79 33.47
C LYS A 566 -9.04 -3.73 33.42
N ALA A 567 -8.64 -3.31 32.21
CA ALA A 567 -7.61 -2.28 32.01
C ALA A 567 -8.05 -0.90 32.52
N VAL A 568 -9.30 -0.50 32.31
CA VAL A 568 -9.88 0.76 32.84
C VAL A 568 -9.89 0.75 34.36
N ARG A 569 -10.35 -0.33 35.01
CA ARG A 569 -10.35 -0.48 36.48
C ARG A 569 -8.94 -0.40 37.08
N VAL A 570 -7.94 -0.96 36.41
CA VAL A 570 -6.53 -0.87 36.82
C VAL A 570 -5.96 0.53 36.57
N ALA A 571 -6.17 1.10 35.39
CA ALA A 571 -5.71 2.44 35.05
C ALA A 571 -6.27 3.49 36.01
N ALA A 572 -7.55 3.40 36.40
CA ALA A 572 -8.21 4.33 37.32
C ALA A 572 -7.55 4.45 38.71
N LYS A 573 -6.66 3.53 39.10
CA LYS A 573 -5.80 3.68 40.30
C LYS A 573 -4.80 4.83 40.16
N ARG A 574 -4.46 5.23 38.93
CA ARG A 574 -3.41 6.21 38.58
C ARG A 574 -3.90 7.66 38.49
N GLY A 575 -5.15 7.94 38.87
CA GLY A 575 -5.74 9.29 38.82
C GLY A 575 -5.77 9.87 37.41
N GLU A 576 -5.45 11.16 37.27
CA GLU A 576 -5.45 11.88 35.98
C GLU A 576 -4.55 11.26 34.90
N ALA A 577 -3.50 10.53 35.30
CA ALA A 577 -2.66 9.81 34.34
C ALA A 577 -3.42 8.72 33.56
N ALA A 578 -4.56 8.26 34.07
CA ALA A 578 -5.42 7.26 33.42
C ALA A 578 -6.27 7.81 32.27
N LEU A 579 -6.45 9.14 32.17
CA LEU A 579 -7.41 9.76 31.24
C LEU A 579 -7.23 9.35 29.76
N PRO A 580 -6.00 9.22 29.21
CA PRO A 580 -5.79 8.67 27.85
C PRO A 580 -6.33 7.24 27.68
N VAL A 581 -6.24 6.40 28.71
CA VAL A 581 -6.74 5.01 28.70
C VAL A 581 -8.27 4.99 28.71
N LEU A 582 -8.90 5.84 29.53
CA LEU A 582 -10.35 6.00 29.57
C LEU A 582 -10.89 6.53 28.23
N ALA A 583 -10.24 7.53 27.64
CA ALA A 583 -10.62 8.10 26.33
C ALA A 583 -10.42 7.12 25.17
N ALA A 584 -9.43 6.22 25.25
CA ALA A 584 -9.32 5.10 24.31
C ALA A 584 -10.44 4.06 24.51
N ALA A 585 -10.66 3.63 25.76
CA ALA A 585 -11.66 2.63 26.13
C ALA A 585 -13.10 3.06 25.82
N PHE A 586 -13.40 4.36 25.85
CA PHE A 586 -14.73 4.89 25.47
C PHE A 586 -15.12 4.52 24.03
N LYS A 587 -14.15 4.25 23.15
CA LYS A 587 -14.37 3.78 21.77
C LYS A 587 -14.81 2.31 21.66
N CYS A 588 -14.94 1.58 22.78
CA CYS A 588 -15.46 0.22 22.79
C CYS A 588 -16.95 0.19 22.37
N GLU A 589 -17.37 -0.86 21.65
CA GLU A 589 -18.75 -0.99 21.17
C GLU A 589 -19.74 -1.40 22.27
N GLN A 590 -19.30 -2.08 23.34
CA GLN A 590 -20.19 -2.59 24.39
C GLN A 590 -20.51 -1.55 25.50
N PRO A 591 -21.78 -1.48 25.96
CA PRO A 591 -22.22 -0.49 26.94
C PRO A 591 -21.58 -0.70 28.32
N ASP A 592 -21.43 -1.95 28.79
CA ASP A 592 -20.76 -2.28 30.05
C ASP A 592 -19.37 -1.63 30.15
N CYS A 593 -18.62 -1.66 29.05
CA CYS A 593 -17.28 -1.11 28.96
C CYS A 593 -17.28 0.42 29.08
N ARG A 594 -18.20 1.10 28.37
CA ARG A 594 -18.39 2.56 28.49
C ARG A 594 -18.89 2.95 29.89
N ALA A 595 -19.74 2.13 30.52
CA ALA A 595 -20.23 2.35 31.87
C ALA A 595 -19.13 2.17 32.95
N GLU A 596 -18.14 1.30 32.73
CA GLU A 596 -16.92 1.25 33.55
C GLU A 596 -16.04 2.50 33.35
N VAL A 597 -15.90 2.99 32.11
CA VAL A 597 -15.18 4.25 31.81
C VAL A 597 -15.83 5.45 32.52
N VAL A 598 -17.16 5.57 32.49
CA VAL A 598 -17.91 6.64 33.17
C VAL A 598 -17.74 6.54 34.70
N ARG A 599 -17.80 5.33 35.28
CA ARG A 599 -17.55 5.12 36.72
C ARG A 599 -16.10 5.44 37.12
N ALA A 600 -15.13 5.10 36.27
CA ALA A 600 -13.73 5.49 36.46
C ALA A 600 -13.55 7.03 36.36
N ALA A 601 -14.22 7.69 35.42
CA ALA A 601 -14.22 9.15 35.29
C ALA A 601 -14.79 9.85 36.54
N LYS A 602 -15.93 9.39 37.10
CA LYS A 602 -16.46 9.95 38.38
C LYS A 602 -15.42 9.87 39.49
N LYS A 603 -14.67 8.76 39.57
CA LYS A 603 -13.66 8.52 40.60
C LYS A 603 -12.38 9.36 40.44
N ILE A 604 -11.98 9.68 39.21
CA ILE A 604 -10.80 10.51 38.94
C ILE A 604 -11.12 12.01 39.12
N GLY A 605 -12.29 12.45 38.63
CA GLY A 605 -12.68 13.86 38.66
C GLY A 605 -11.87 14.73 37.69
N GLY A 606 -11.99 16.06 37.84
CA GLY A 606 -11.36 17.04 36.95
C GLY A 606 -12.12 17.29 35.63
N GLU A 607 -11.76 18.37 34.96
CA GLU A 607 -12.42 18.91 33.76
C GLU A 607 -12.49 17.89 32.60
N ALA A 608 -11.41 17.13 32.37
CA ALA A 608 -11.39 16.10 31.34
C ALA A 608 -12.28 14.88 31.66
N SER A 609 -12.45 14.52 32.94
CA SER A 609 -13.42 13.49 33.34
C SER A 609 -14.86 13.98 33.16
N GLN A 610 -15.12 15.25 33.47
CA GLN A 610 -16.43 15.88 33.23
C GLN A 610 -16.76 15.91 31.73
N PHE A 611 -15.79 16.17 30.86
CA PHE A 611 -15.98 16.07 29.41
C PHE A 611 -16.38 14.65 28.96
N ILE A 612 -15.73 13.60 29.48
CA ILE A 612 -16.10 12.20 29.20
C ILE A 612 -17.54 11.90 29.67
N ILE A 613 -17.91 12.31 30.88
CA ILE A 613 -19.26 12.12 31.43
C ILE A 613 -20.30 12.89 30.60
N GLN A 614 -20.02 14.14 30.23
CA GLN A 614 -20.91 14.97 29.41
C GLN A 614 -21.09 14.40 27.99
N HIS A 615 -20.04 13.80 27.41
CA HIS A 615 -20.16 13.11 26.14
C HIS A 615 -21.00 11.83 26.25
N ALA A 616 -20.84 11.06 27.33
CA ALA A 616 -21.65 9.88 27.61
C ALA A 616 -23.16 10.20 27.82
N LEU A 617 -23.50 11.37 28.35
CA LEU A 617 -24.88 11.87 28.42
C LEU A 617 -25.51 12.15 27.03
N THR A 618 -24.70 12.24 25.97
CA THR A 618 -25.18 12.47 24.59
C THR A 618 -25.19 11.20 23.72
N ASP A 619 -24.84 10.04 24.28
CA ASP A 619 -24.95 8.73 23.62
C ASP A 619 -26.42 8.30 23.51
N ALA A 620 -26.73 7.43 22.55
CA ALA A 620 -28.08 6.91 22.31
C ALA A 620 -28.44 5.71 23.22
N ASN A 621 -27.50 5.23 24.03
CA ASN A 621 -27.70 4.07 24.92
C ASN A 621 -28.18 4.50 26.33
N ASP A 622 -29.35 4.00 26.74
CA ASP A 622 -29.98 4.35 28.03
C ASP A 622 -29.24 3.83 29.26
N GLU A 623 -28.51 2.71 29.18
CA GLU A 623 -27.71 2.17 30.30
C GLU A 623 -26.50 3.06 30.56
N LEU A 624 -25.81 3.47 29.49
CA LEU A 624 -24.70 4.42 29.57
C LEU A 624 -25.18 5.79 30.05
N ARG A 625 -26.32 6.27 29.53
CA ARG A 625 -26.94 7.51 29.97
C ARG A 625 -27.32 7.47 31.45
N THR A 626 -27.91 6.37 31.93
CA THR A 626 -28.20 6.17 33.36
C THR A 626 -26.93 6.16 34.21
N ALA A 627 -25.86 5.50 33.75
CA ALA A 627 -24.57 5.51 34.43
C ALA A 627 -23.92 6.91 34.44
N ALA A 628 -24.11 7.70 33.38
CA ALA A 628 -23.61 9.06 33.26
C ALA A 628 -24.45 10.07 34.06
N GLU A 629 -25.76 9.89 34.16
CA GLU A 629 -26.66 10.65 35.05
C GLU A 629 -26.28 10.39 36.52
N ALA A 630 -26.03 9.13 36.92
CA ALA A 630 -25.50 8.77 38.24
C ALA A 630 -24.04 9.20 38.50
N ALA A 631 -23.27 9.51 37.44
CA ALA A 631 -21.93 10.07 37.54
C ALA A 631 -21.93 11.61 37.64
N ASN A 632 -22.85 12.28 36.95
CA ASN A 632 -23.04 13.72 36.98
C ASN A 632 -23.80 14.17 38.26
N GLY A 633 -24.63 13.29 38.82
CA GLY A 633 -25.32 13.48 40.08
C GLY A 633 -24.43 13.20 41.30
N GLU A 634 -23.91 14.27 41.92
CA GLU A 634 -23.84 14.46 43.38
C GLU A 634 -23.34 15.88 43.67
N LYS A 635 -24.18 16.72 44.26
CA LYS A 635 -23.85 18.08 44.73
C LYS A 635 -24.84 18.55 45.79
#